data_AF-W2YA85-F1
#
_entry.id   AF-W2YA85-F1
#
_cell.length_a   1.000
_cell.length_b   1.000
_cell.length_c   1.000
_cell.angle_alpha   90.00
_cell.angle_beta   90.00
_cell.angle_gamma   90.00
#
_symmetry.space_group_name_H-M   'P 1'
#
loop_
_entity.id
_entity.type
_entity.pdbx_description
1 polymer ?
#
loop_
_entity_poly.entity_id
_entity_poly.type
_entity_poly.pdbx_seq_one_letter_code
_entity_poly.pdbx_strand_id
1 'polypeptide(L)'
;MPPKKPNKTLVDESTATAAADYTAPDDPIPTAISLVSDSPSTTKHMRSARSTSTPKSVGYESPLKKLRKTMGQHTPRKIIDTIDSLRNFIKDTDVGNKQIRDSIRIQARLLWFTPETIGEYHFLRLYLGEQQAPEPLRQQQREFQAAQRDDPFETNQYLITLSLYEVSPDDPHLPAPGSVISFSPTKLSIYRNCCQVNAKLSAITIINEP
;
A
#
# COMPACT_ATOMS: atom_id res chain seq x y z
N MET A 1 -48.71 22.19 -20.84
CA MET A 1 -48.35 21.65 -22.18
C MET A 1 -47.71 22.77 -22.99
N PRO A 2 -46.73 22.53 -23.87
CA PRO A 2 -45.65 21.53 -23.91
C PRO A 2 -44.25 22.19 -23.84
N PRO A 3 -43.17 21.40 -23.75
CA PRO A 3 -41.78 21.86 -23.70
C PRO A 3 -41.20 22.05 -25.11
N LYS A 4 -40.19 22.91 -25.26
CA LYS A 4 -39.25 22.83 -26.40
C LYS A 4 -37.91 22.26 -25.95
N LYS A 5 -37.70 21.02 -26.37
CA LYS A 5 -36.45 20.25 -26.36
C LYS A 5 -35.50 20.72 -27.49
N PRO A 6 -34.26 20.20 -27.56
CA PRO A 6 -33.04 20.91 -27.94
C PRO A 6 -32.66 20.76 -29.43
N ASN A 7 -31.63 21.49 -29.86
CA ASN A 7 -30.81 21.15 -31.02
C ASN A 7 -29.36 21.57 -30.69
N LYS A 8 -28.40 20.66 -30.52
CA LYS A 8 -27.66 19.84 -31.51
C LYS A 8 -26.69 20.67 -32.38
N THR A 9 -25.46 20.73 -31.87
CA THR A 9 -24.14 20.52 -32.50
C THR A 9 -23.86 21.04 -33.92
N LEU A 10 -22.78 21.81 -34.03
CA LEU A 10 -21.78 21.83 -35.12
C LEU A 10 -20.48 22.41 -34.52
N VAL A 11 -19.50 21.59 -34.11
CA VAL A 11 -18.24 21.27 -34.82
C VAL A 11 -17.83 22.28 -35.90
N ASP A 12 -16.74 23.00 -35.67
CA ASP A 12 -15.44 22.67 -36.28
C ASP A 12 -14.31 23.36 -35.51
N GLU A 13 -13.11 22.79 -35.62
CA GLU A 13 -11.82 23.50 -35.79
C GLU A 13 -10.64 22.72 -35.15
N SER A 14 -9.94 22.02 -36.04
CA SER A 14 -8.47 21.92 -36.14
C SER A 14 -7.67 21.38 -34.96
N THR A 15 -7.02 20.23 -35.16
CA THR A 15 -5.59 20.11 -34.80
C THR A 15 -4.86 19.13 -35.73
N ALA A 16 -3.65 19.55 -36.06
CA ALA A 16 -2.68 19.03 -37.01
C ALA A 16 -2.09 17.65 -36.69
N THR A 17 -1.66 17.03 -37.79
CA THR A 17 -0.60 16.04 -37.97
C THR A 17 0.68 16.36 -37.17
N ALA A 18 1.28 15.35 -36.51
CA ALA A 18 2.69 14.94 -36.69
C ALA A 18 3.13 13.90 -35.64
N ALA A 19 3.81 12.87 -36.13
CA ALA A 19 4.48 11.85 -35.36
C ALA A 19 5.76 12.37 -34.69
N ALA A 20 6.11 11.79 -33.54
CA ALA A 20 7.49 11.72 -33.08
C ALA A 20 7.65 10.51 -32.14
N ASP A 21 8.23 9.45 -32.71
CA ASP A 21 8.96 8.40 -32.00
C ASP A 21 10.03 9.06 -31.12
N TYR A 22 10.05 8.71 -29.83
CA TYR A 22 11.18 9.01 -28.94
C TYR A 22 11.68 7.71 -28.32
N THR A 23 12.56 7.06 -29.08
CA THR A 23 13.48 6.03 -28.58
C THR A 23 14.53 6.72 -27.73
N ALA A 24 14.59 6.39 -26.43
CA ALA A 24 15.67 6.83 -25.55
C ALA A 24 16.97 6.08 -25.91
N PRO A 25 18.12 6.76 -26.05
CA PRO A 25 19.40 6.11 -26.29
C PRO A 25 19.97 5.47 -25.00
N ASP A 26 20.48 4.25 -25.14
CA ASP A 26 21.29 3.54 -24.15
C ASP A 26 22.57 4.34 -23.79
N ASP A 27 22.72 4.69 -22.51
CA ASP A 27 23.97 5.24 -21.99
C ASP A 27 25.00 4.13 -21.71
N PRO A 28 26.24 4.23 -22.22
CA PRO A 28 27.27 3.21 -22.03
C PRO A 28 27.94 3.25 -20.65
N ILE A 29 28.15 2.04 -20.11
CA ILE A 29 28.92 1.73 -18.90
C ILE A 29 30.38 2.18 -19.05
N PRO A 30 30.99 2.93 -18.11
CA PRO A 30 32.42 3.22 -18.18
C PRO A 30 33.26 2.01 -17.79
N THR A 31 34.05 1.56 -18.76
CA THR A 31 35.06 0.49 -18.71
C THR A 31 36.11 0.68 -17.61
N ALA A 32 36.52 -0.46 -17.05
CA ALA A 32 37.56 -0.63 -16.05
C ALA A 32 38.90 0.06 -16.40
N ILE A 33 39.51 0.68 -15.39
CA ILE A 33 40.87 1.20 -15.46
C ILE A 33 41.81 0.06 -15.07
N SER A 34 42.52 -0.49 -16.05
CA SER A 34 43.67 -1.38 -15.86
C SER A 34 44.79 -0.62 -15.16
N LEU A 35 45.17 -1.07 -13.96
CA LEU A 35 46.45 -0.69 -13.35
C LEU A 35 47.48 -1.77 -13.71
N VAL A 36 48.42 -1.33 -14.53
CA VAL A 36 49.71 -1.92 -14.91
C VAL A 36 50.36 -2.80 -13.83
N SER A 37 50.68 -4.04 -14.22
CA SER A 37 51.61 -4.92 -13.53
C SER A 37 53.01 -4.70 -14.09
N ASP A 38 53.94 -4.21 -13.26
CA ASP A 38 55.37 -4.34 -13.49
C ASP A 38 55.99 -5.19 -12.37
N SER A 39 56.71 -6.23 -12.77
CA SER A 39 57.71 -6.97 -12.00
C SER A 39 59.03 -6.86 -12.80
N PRO A 40 60.25 -7.14 -12.28
CA PRO A 40 60.58 -7.91 -11.05
C PRO A 40 61.79 -7.34 -10.24
N SER A 41 62.12 -7.93 -9.09
CA SER A 41 63.48 -8.43 -8.79
C SER A 41 63.68 -8.84 -7.33
N THR A 42 64.46 -9.91 -7.19
CA THR A 42 64.75 -10.71 -6.00
C THR A 42 65.75 -10.02 -5.06
N THR A 43 65.51 -10.05 -3.75
CA THR A 43 66.60 -10.14 -2.76
C THR A 43 66.10 -10.72 -1.44
N LYS A 44 66.77 -11.78 -0.99
CA LYS A 44 66.51 -12.49 0.28
C LYS A 44 66.98 -11.64 1.46
N HIS A 45 66.13 -11.47 2.47
CA HIS A 45 66.58 -11.28 3.86
C HIS A 45 65.56 -11.87 4.84
N MET A 46 66.01 -12.87 5.62
CA MET A 46 65.31 -13.34 6.82
C MET A 46 65.38 -12.26 7.90
N ARG A 47 64.24 -11.90 8.49
CA ARG A 47 64.19 -11.52 9.92
C ARG A 47 62.76 -11.49 10.49
N SER A 48 62.62 -12.25 11.57
CA SER A 48 61.72 -12.06 12.73
C SER A 48 60.21 -12.14 12.48
N ALA A 49 59.64 -13.28 12.88
CA ALA A 49 58.22 -13.44 13.13
C ALA A 49 57.81 -12.54 14.32
N ARG A 50 57.22 -11.39 14.00
CA ARG A 50 56.43 -10.60 14.94
C ARG A 50 54.97 -10.81 14.56
N SER A 51 54.23 -11.52 15.39
CA SER A 51 52.79 -11.68 15.27
C SER A 51 52.13 -10.31 15.41
N THR A 52 51.97 -9.62 14.28
CA THR A 52 51.10 -8.46 14.16
C THR A 52 49.66 -8.98 14.15
N SER A 53 48.96 -8.82 15.27
CA SER A 53 47.51 -8.89 15.30
C SER A 53 46.98 -7.79 14.37
N THR A 54 46.64 -8.19 13.15
CA THR A 54 45.92 -7.32 12.22
C THR A 54 44.62 -6.89 12.89
N PRO A 55 44.29 -5.58 12.91
CA PRO A 55 42.97 -5.14 13.32
C PRO A 55 41.98 -5.86 12.41
N LYS A 56 40.96 -6.50 12.99
CA LYS A 56 39.85 -7.08 12.21
C LYS A 56 39.27 -5.97 11.35
N SER A 57 39.67 -5.94 10.08
CA SER A 57 39.04 -5.12 9.06
C SER A 57 37.57 -5.53 9.09
N VAL A 58 36.72 -4.64 9.60
CA VAL A 58 35.27 -4.78 9.45
C VAL A 58 35.04 -4.53 7.96
N GLY A 59 35.16 -5.60 7.16
CA GLY A 59 35.12 -5.52 5.71
C GLY A 59 33.85 -4.80 5.28
N TYR A 60 34.00 -3.74 4.49
CA TYR A 60 32.89 -2.98 3.96
C TYR A 60 31.92 -3.93 3.23
N GLU A 61 30.68 -3.98 3.68
CA GLU A 61 29.60 -4.69 3.02
C GLU A 61 28.77 -3.68 2.21
N SER A 62 28.65 -3.90 0.90
CA SER A 62 27.92 -3.00 0.02
C SER A 62 26.41 -2.98 0.36
N PRO A 63 25.73 -1.83 0.17
CA PRO A 63 24.28 -1.71 0.40
C PRO A 63 23.46 -2.79 -0.33
N LEU A 64 23.84 -3.16 -1.55
CA LEU A 64 23.16 -4.22 -2.31
C LEU A 64 23.31 -5.60 -1.67
N LYS A 65 24.47 -5.90 -1.08
CA LYS A 65 24.70 -7.18 -0.39
C LYS A 65 23.90 -7.24 0.91
N LYS A 66 23.86 -6.13 1.67
CA LYS A 66 22.98 -5.98 2.85
C LYS A 66 21.52 -6.16 2.46
N LEU A 67 21.06 -5.48 1.39
CA LEU A 67 19.68 -5.58 0.88
C LEU A 67 19.30 -7.01 0.52
N ARG A 68 20.12 -7.72 -0.27
CA ARG A 68 19.85 -9.11 -0.66
C ARG A 68 19.76 -10.03 0.56
N LYS A 69 20.64 -9.83 1.54
CA LYS A 69 20.61 -10.58 2.81
C LYS A 69 19.32 -10.32 3.58
N THR A 70 18.92 -9.06 3.72
CA THR A 70 17.67 -8.68 4.41
C THR A 70 16.43 -9.16 3.66
N MET A 71 16.38 -9.02 2.33
CA MET A 71 15.26 -9.47 1.50
C MET A 71 15.12 -11.00 1.50
N GLY A 72 16.22 -11.75 1.53
CA GLY A 72 16.19 -13.21 1.66
C GLY A 72 15.65 -13.71 3.00
N GLN A 73 15.58 -12.84 4.01
CA GLN A 73 15.01 -13.11 5.33
C GLN A 73 13.61 -12.51 5.50
N HIS A 74 13.13 -11.73 4.53
CA HIS A 74 11.88 -11.00 4.64
C HIS A 74 10.70 -11.95 4.38
N THR A 75 9.92 -12.23 5.42
CA THR A 75 8.63 -12.92 5.25
C THR A 75 7.64 -12.00 4.53
N PRO A 76 7.02 -12.43 3.41
CA PRO A 76 6.00 -11.63 2.75
C PRO A 76 4.85 -11.34 3.72
N ARG A 77 4.26 -10.15 3.59
CA ARG A 77 3.15 -9.76 4.47
C ARG A 77 1.97 -10.70 4.26
N LYS A 78 1.36 -11.14 5.36
CA LYS A 78 0.13 -11.93 5.30
C LYS A 78 -1.00 -11.06 4.77
N ILE A 79 -1.73 -11.55 3.77
CA ILE A 79 -2.95 -10.92 3.27
C ILE A 79 -4.12 -11.38 4.14
N ILE A 80 -4.95 -10.44 4.54
CA ILE A 80 -6.24 -10.68 5.20
C ILE A 80 -7.32 -10.08 4.31
N ASP A 81 -8.21 -10.92 3.80
CA ASP A 81 -9.22 -10.57 2.80
C ASP A 81 -10.66 -10.87 3.22
N THR A 82 -10.84 -11.54 4.37
CA THR A 82 -12.14 -11.77 5.02
C THR A 82 -12.25 -11.09 6.37
N ILE A 83 -13.48 -10.74 6.76
CA ILE A 83 -13.77 -10.05 8.01
C ILE A 83 -13.52 -10.98 9.20
N ASP A 84 -13.87 -12.26 9.07
CA ASP A 84 -13.61 -13.27 10.12
C ASP A 84 -12.12 -13.46 10.35
N SER A 85 -11.31 -13.52 9.29
CA SER A 85 -9.85 -13.61 9.41
C SER A 85 -9.25 -12.38 10.08
N LEU A 86 -9.76 -11.18 9.75
CA LEU A 86 -9.33 -9.96 10.41
C LEU A 86 -9.72 -9.97 11.89
N ARG A 87 -10.96 -10.36 12.19
CA ARG A 87 -11.46 -10.39 13.57
C ARG A 87 -10.66 -11.35 14.42
N ASN A 88 -10.40 -12.56 13.92
CA ASN A 88 -9.59 -13.57 14.60
C ASN A 88 -8.15 -13.08 14.77
N PHE A 89 -7.55 -12.48 13.73
CA PHE A 89 -6.22 -11.89 13.83
C PHE A 89 -6.13 -10.84 14.95
N ILE A 90 -7.12 -9.95 15.09
CA ILE A 90 -7.11 -8.92 16.14
C ILE A 90 -7.29 -9.54 17.53
N LYS A 91 -8.10 -10.60 17.66
CA LYS A 91 -8.33 -11.29 18.94
C LYS A 91 -7.12 -12.13 19.39
N ASP A 92 -6.41 -12.72 18.44
CA ASP A 92 -5.39 -13.74 18.71
C ASP A 92 -3.96 -13.17 18.75
N THR A 93 -3.77 -11.89 18.39
CA THR A 93 -2.44 -11.27 18.30
C THR A 93 -2.34 -9.95 19.05
N ASP A 94 -1.13 -9.62 19.51
CA ASP A 94 -0.84 -8.29 20.08
C ASP A 94 -0.75 -7.24 18.97
N VAL A 95 -1.91 -6.77 18.52
CA VAL A 95 -2.01 -5.69 17.52
C VAL A 95 -1.53 -4.35 18.06
N GLY A 96 -1.17 -4.22 19.35
CA GLY A 96 -0.46 -3.08 19.91
C GLY A 96 1.00 -3.00 19.41
N ASN A 97 1.59 -4.15 19.07
CA ASN A 97 2.93 -4.24 18.51
C ASN A 97 2.96 -3.80 17.03
N LYS A 98 3.81 -2.81 16.72
CA LYS A 98 3.98 -2.28 15.36
C LYS A 98 4.47 -3.34 14.37
N GLN A 99 5.36 -4.24 14.77
CA GLN A 99 5.89 -5.29 13.87
C GLN A 99 4.79 -6.28 13.47
N ILE A 100 3.86 -6.58 14.38
CA ILE A 100 2.70 -7.43 14.09
C ILE A 100 1.78 -6.72 13.09
N ARG A 101 1.46 -5.44 13.29
CA ARG A 101 0.65 -4.68 12.32
C ARG A 101 1.32 -4.55 10.95
N ASP A 102 2.63 -4.30 10.93
CA ASP A 102 3.41 -4.17 9.69
C ASP A 102 3.55 -5.49 8.92
N SER A 103 3.34 -6.63 9.60
CA SER A 103 3.40 -7.97 9.00
C SER A 103 2.17 -8.33 8.16
N ILE A 104 1.12 -7.49 8.14
CA ILE A 104 -0.11 -7.75 7.39
C ILE A 104 -0.43 -6.68 6.34
N ARG A 105 -1.23 -7.09 5.36
CA ARG A 105 -2.00 -6.25 4.45
C ARG A 105 -3.46 -6.65 4.53
N ILE A 106 -4.35 -5.67 4.58
CA ILE A 106 -5.78 -5.91 4.49
C ILE A 106 -6.19 -5.63 3.04
N GLN A 107 -6.92 -6.55 2.44
CA GLN A 107 -7.54 -6.38 1.13
C GLN A 107 -9.05 -6.41 1.29
N ALA A 108 -9.74 -5.41 0.78
CA ALA A 108 -11.19 -5.28 0.98
C ALA A 108 -11.82 -4.46 -0.14
N ARG A 109 -13.12 -4.67 -0.36
CA ARG A 109 -13.89 -3.90 -1.34
C ARG A 109 -14.44 -2.64 -0.68
N LEU A 110 -14.14 -1.47 -1.22
CA LEU A 110 -14.74 -0.22 -0.75
C LEU A 110 -16.21 -0.18 -1.15
N LEU A 111 -17.12 -0.05 -0.19
CA LEU A 111 -18.55 0.04 -0.46
C LEU A 111 -19.03 1.49 -0.51
N TRP A 112 -18.71 2.28 0.52
CA TRP A 112 -18.94 3.73 0.54
C TRP A 112 -18.07 4.38 1.61
N PHE A 113 -18.13 5.71 1.69
CA PHE A 113 -17.51 6.47 2.77
C PHE A 113 -18.41 7.62 3.23
N THR A 114 -18.19 8.05 4.47
CA THR A 114 -18.89 9.19 5.09
C THR A 114 -17.92 10.04 5.90
N PRO A 115 -17.97 11.37 5.78
CA PRO A 115 -17.24 12.23 6.72
C PRO A 115 -17.89 12.13 8.11
N GLU A 116 -17.06 12.01 9.15
CA GLU A 116 -17.49 11.93 10.54
C GLU A 116 -16.69 12.91 11.40
N THR A 117 -17.35 13.43 12.44
CA THR A 117 -16.73 14.30 13.44
C THR A 117 -17.08 13.78 14.83
N ILE A 118 -16.07 13.47 15.64
CA ILE A 118 -16.23 13.03 17.03
C ILE A 118 -15.37 13.91 17.91
N GLY A 119 -16.01 14.82 18.65
CA GLY A 119 -15.30 15.91 19.34
C GLY A 119 -14.53 16.76 18.31
N GLU A 120 -13.24 16.98 18.58
CA GLU A 120 -12.35 17.73 17.69
C GLU A 120 -11.74 16.88 16.55
N TYR A 121 -12.05 15.59 16.49
CA TYR A 121 -11.48 14.70 15.47
C TYR A 121 -12.37 14.63 14.23
N HIS A 122 -11.82 15.06 13.10
CA HIS A 122 -12.40 14.88 11.79
C HIS A 122 -11.74 13.70 11.06
N PHE A 123 -12.56 12.77 10.59
CA PHE A 123 -12.06 11.66 9.81
C PHE A 123 -13.07 11.24 8.74
N LEU A 124 -12.54 10.72 7.63
CA LEU A 124 -13.33 10.05 6.63
C LEU A 124 -13.45 8.57 7.02
N ARG A 125 -14.68 8.12 7.23
CA ARG A 125 -14.98 6.71 7.52
C ARG A 125 -15.25 5.99 6.21
N LEU A 126 -14.47 4.97 5.91
CA LEU A 126 -14.70 4.03 4.81
C LEU A 126 -15.35 2.76 5.37
N TYR A 127 -16.38 2.30 4.68
CA TYR A 127 -17.05 1.03 4.95
C TYR A 127 -16.65 0.03 3.89
N LEU A 128 -15.98 -1.04 4.32
CA LEU A 128 -15.42 -2.05 3.43
C LEU A 128 -16.11 -3.39 3.64
N GLY A 129 -16.49 -4.03 2.54
CA GLY A 129 -16.91 -5.42 2.50
C GLY A 129 -15.72 -6.33 2.22
N GLU A 130 -15.98 -7.63 2.20
CA GLU A 130 -14.96 -8.62 1.84
C GLU A 130 -14.49 -8.44 0.40
N GLN A 131 -13.23 -8.78 0.15
CA GLN A 131 -12.62 -8.65 -1.18
C GLN A 131 -13.40 -9.42 -2.25
N GLN A 132 -13.83 -10.64 -1.93
CA GLN A 132 -14.42 -11.60 -2.87
C GLN A 132 -15.95 -11.74 -2.70
N ALA A 133 -16.60 -10.77 -2.05
CA ALA A 133 -18.05 -10.78 -1.89
C ALA A 133 -18.73 -10.94 -3.28
N PRO A 134 -19.59 -11.97 -3.45
CA PRO A 134 -20.17 -12.30 -4.76
C PRO A 134 -21.29 -11.33 -5.17
N GLU A 135 -21.89 -10.62 -4.21
CA GLU A 135 -23.01 -9.72 -4.45
C GLU A 135 -22.55 -8.47 -5.23
N PRO A 136 -23.36 -7.97 -6.19
CA PRO A 136 -23.08 -6.70 -6.85
C PRO A 136 -22.95 -5.53 -5.86
N LEU A 137 -22.06 -4.57 -6.16
CA LEU A 137 -21.82 -3.40 -5.30
C LEU A 137 -23.11 -2.68 -4.88
N ARG A 138 -24.03 -2.46 -5.82
CA ARG A 138 -25.30 -1.76 -5.57
C ARG A 138 -26.21 -2.51 -4.59
N GLN A 139 -26.16 -3.84 -4.59
CA GLN A 139 -26.90 -4.66 -3.65
C GLN A 139 -26.31 -4.52 -2.26
N GLN A 140 -24.98 -4.72 -2.13
CA GLN A 140 -24.27 -4.57 -0.85
C GLN A 140 -24.51 -3.19 -0.22
N GLN A 141 -24.33 -2.11 -1.00
CA GLN A 141 -24.57 -0.74 -0.53
C GLN A 141 -26.00 -0.58 0.01
N ARG A 142 -27.01 -1.02 -0.75
CA ARG A 142 -28.42 -0.85 -0.36
C ARG A 142 -28.74 -1.60 0.93
N GLU A 143 -28.34 -2.87 1.02
CA GLU A 143 -28.67 -3.73 2.15
C GLU A 143 -27.94 -3.28 3.41
N PHE A 144 -26.62 -3.03 3.34
CA PHE A 144 -25.86 -2.57 4.50
C PHE A 144 -26.26 -1.17 4.96
N GLN A 145 -26.51 -0.23 4.05
CA GLN A 145 -26.98 1.11 4.45
C GLN A 145 -28.41 1.09 5.00
N ALA A 146 -29.24 0.13 4.60
CA ALA A 146 -30.54 -0.08 5.22
C ALA A 146 -30.39 -0.63 6.63
N ALA A 147 -29.62 -1.71 6.80
CA ALA A 147 -29.38 -2.33 8.10
C ALA A 147 -28.69 -1.37 9.09
N GLN A 148 -27.75 -0.54 8.64
CA GLN A 148 -27.10 0.47 9.48
C GLN A 148 -28.07 1.51 10.06
N ARG A 149 -29.17 1.82 9.37
CA ARG A 149 -30.19 2.74 9.88
C ARG A 149 -30.99 2.14 11.03
N ASP A 150 -31.08 0.81 11.08
CA ASP A 150 -31.82 0.07 12.11
C ASP A 150 -30.90 -0.23 13.30
N ASP A 151 -29.76 -0.90 13.06
CA ASP A 151 -28.72 -1.15 14.06
C ASP A 151 -27.32 -1.06 13.43
N PRO A 152 -26.59 0.06 13.65
CA PRO A 152 -25.26 0.22 13.11
C PRO A 152 -24.23 -0.70 13.78
N PHE A 153 -24.42 -1.10 15.04
CA PHE A 153 -23.47 -1.99 15.72
C PHE A 153 -23.62 -3.43 15.24
N GLU A 154 -24.85 -3.91 15.05
CA GLU A 154 -25.08 -5.24 14.48
C GLU A 154 -24.52 -5.32 13.05
N THR A 155 -24.85 -4.33 12.23
CA THR A 155 -24.42 -4.29 10.83
C THR A 155 -22.90 -4.20 10.67
N ASN A 156 -22.24 -3.36 11.48
CA ASN A 156 -20.80 -3.14 11.38
C ASN A 156 -19.96 -4.35 11.84
N GLN A 157 -20.56 -5.39 12.41
CA GLN A 157 -19.87 -6.67 12.62
C GLN A 157 -19.54 -7.36 11.30
N TYR A 158 -20.29 -7.07 10.23
CA TYR A 158 -20.14 -7.60 8.88
C TYR A 158 -19.43 -6.64 7.93
N LEU A 159 -18.79 -5.60 8.46
CA LEU A 159 -18.01 -4.63 7.70
C LEU A 159 -16.66 -4.39 8.36
N ILE A 160 -15.69 -3.92 7.59
CA ILE A 160 -14.48 -3.27 8.12
C ILE A 160 -14.73 -1.76 8.10
N THR A 161 -14.59 -1.13 9.26
CA THR A 161 -14.72 0.33 9.40
C THR A 161 -13.33 0.96 9.45
N LEU A 162 -12.91 1.57 8.34
CA LEU A 162 -11.61 2.20 8.19
C LEU A 162 -11.70 3.72 8.43
N SER A 163 -10.95 4.26 9.38
CA SER A 163 -10.80 5.71 9.59
C SER A 163 -9.56 6.25 8.89
N LEU A 164 -9.75 7.32 8.13
CA LEU A 164 -8.68 8.18 7.60
C LEU A 164 -8.79 9.56 8.25
N TYR A 165 -7.78 9.96 9.02
CA TYR A 165 -7.78 11.26 9.70
C TYR A 165 -7.48 12.39 8.73
N GLU A 166 -8.21 13.51 8.88
CA GLU A 166 -7.96 14.76 8.13
C GLU A 166 -7.99 14.60 6.61
N VAL A 167 -8.76 13.63 6.09
CA VAL A 167 -8.97 13.42 4.65
C VAL A 167 -10.31 14.00 4.25
N SER A 168 -10.31 14.84 3.20
CA SER A 168 -11.53 15.35 2.58
C SER A 168 -12.23 14.26 1.76
N PRO A 169 -13.57 14.17 1.75
CA PRO A 169 -14.29 13.29 0.83
C PRO A 169 -14.05 13.60 -0.66
N ASP A 170 -13.56 14.80 -0.96
CA ASP A 170 -13.23 15.25 -2.33
C ASP A 170 -11.74 15.06 -2.68
N ASP A 171 -10.95 14.37 -1.83
CA ASP A 171 -9.54 14.11 -2.12
C ASP A 171 -9.39 13.24 -3.38
N PRO A 172 -8.63 13.70 -4.40
CA PRO A 172 -8.54 13.02 -5.69
C PRO A 172 -7.82 11.66 -5.63
N HIS A 173 -7.12 11.35 -4.52
CA HIS A 173 -6.47 10.06 -4.33
C HIS A 173 -7.37 9.01 -3.68
N LEU A 174 -8.62 9.38 -3.35
CA LEU A 174 -9.57 8.42 -2.81
C LEU A 174 -9.95 7.36 -3.85
N PRO A 175 -9.98 6.07 -3.47
CA PRO A 175 -10.50 5.03 -4.33
C PRO A 175 -12.00 5.21 -4.55
N ALA A 176 -12.47 4.84 -5.74
CA ALA A 176 -13.90 4.86 -6.05
C ALA A 176 -14.64 3.74 -5.29
N PRO A 177 -15.90 3.94 -4.90
CA PRO A 177 -16.76 2.85 -4.46
C PRO A 177 -16.79 1.70 -5.47
N GLY A 178 -16.57 0.48 -5.01
CA GLY A 178 -16.43 -0.73 -5.81
C GLY A 178 -15.00 -1.23 -5.95
N SER A 179 -14.00 -0.33 -5.84
CA SER A 179 -12.59 -0.71 -5.92
C SER A 179 -12.20 -1.70 -4.83
N VAL A 180 -11.35 -2.66 -5.17
CA VAL A 180 -10.65 -3.50 -4.20
C VAL A 180 -9.35 -2.80 -3.83
N ILE A 181 -9.16 -2.54 -2.55
CA ILE A 181 -8.01 -1.80 -2.03
C ILE A 181 -7.14 -2.68 -1.13
N SER A 182 -5.83 -2.46 -1.17
CA SER A 182 -4.82 -3.03 -0.27
C SER A 182 -4.27 -1.94 0.64
N PHE A 183 -4.15 -2.20 1.94
CA PHE A 183 -3.55 -1.22 2.85
C PHE A 183 -2.89 -1.87 4.06
N SER A 184 -2.00 -1.13 4.73
CA SER A 184 -1.49 -1.53 6.06
C SER A 184 -2.16 -0.70 7.16
N PRO A 185 -2.58 -1.35 8.26
CA PRO A 185 -3.22 -0.66 9.36
C PRO A 185 -2.20 0.07 10.23
N THR A 186 -2.52 1.30 10.64
CA THR A 186 -1.78 2.02 11.71
C THR A 186 -2.30 1.66 13.09
N LYS A 187 -3.58 1.30 13.19
CA LYS A 187 -4.26 0.81 14.39
C LYS A 187 -5.30 -0.23 14.01
N LEU A 188 -5.47 -1.24 14.86
CA LEU A 188 -6.52 -2.26 14.77
C LEU A 188 -7.20 -2.38 16.13
N SER A 189 -8.51 -2.57 16.14
CA SER A 189 -9.27 -2.85 17.36
C SER A 189 -10.58 -3.53 17.04
N ILE A 190 -11.09 -4.31 18.00
CA ILE A 190 -12.48 -4.75 18.01
C ILE A 190 -13.26 -3.86 18.96
N TYR A 191 -14.35 -3.26 18.47
CA TYR A 191 -15.30 -2.52 19.31
C TYR A 191 -16.70 -3.06 19.05
N ARG A 192 -17.36 -3.60 20.10
CA ARG A 192 -18.67 -4.27 19.96
C ARG A 192 -18.69 -5.27 18.80
N ASN A 193 -17.67 -6.12 18.74
CA ASN A 193 -17.44 -7.13 17.68
C ASN A 193 -17.20 -6.58 16.25
N CYS A 194 -17.19 -5.25 16.06
CA CYS A 194 -16.87 -4.59 14.80
C CYS A 194 -15.35 -4.48 14.60
N CYS A 195 -14.87 -4.76 13.39
CA CYS A 195 -13.48 -4.53 13.01
C CYS A 195 -13.27 -3.05 12.71
N GLN A 196 -12.55 -2.35 13.60
CA GLN A 196 -12.16 -0.95 13.43
C GLN A 196 -10.69 -0.84 13.07
N VAL A 197 -10.39 -0.10 12.01
CA VAL A 197 -9.05 0.04 11.47
C VAL A 197 -8.75 1.51 11.24
N ASN A 198 -7.51 1.92 11.50
CA ASN A 198 -7.00 3.21 11.04
C ASN A 198 -5.92 2.95 10.00
N ALA A 199 -5.82 3.82 9.00
CA ALA A 199 -4.70 3.83 8.06
C ALA A 199 -4.41 5.27 7.60
N LYS A 200 -3.34 5.43 6.82
CA LYS A 200 -3.08 6.66 6.06
C LYS A 200 -3.55 6.47 4.63
N LEU A 201 -4.12 7.51 4.01
CA LEU A 201 -4.52 7.47 2.60
C LEU A 201 -3.36 7.04 1.69
N SER A 202 -2.16 7.58 1.96
CA SER A 202 -0.92 7.23 1.23
C SER A 202 -0.50 5.74 1.36
N ALA A 203 -1.09 4.99 2.28
CA ALA A 203 -0.82 3.56 2.47
C ALA A 203 -1.85 2.67 1.76
N ILE A 204 -2.84 3.26 1.09
CA ILE A 204 -3.86 2.57 0.31
C ILE A 204 -3.35 2.42 -1.14
N THR A 205 -3.57 1.25 -1.71
CA THR A 205 -3.29 0.95 -3.11
C THR A 205 -4.50 0.27 -3.74
N ILE A 206 -4.90 0.70 -4.93
CA ILE A 206 -5.99 0.06 -5.67
C ILE A 206 -5.44 -1.20 -6.34
N ILE A 207 -6.07 -2.34 -6.08
CA ILE A 207 -5.73 -3.64 -6.66
C ILE A 207 -6.62 -3.94 -7.86
N ASN A 208 -7.90 -3.55 -7.77
CA ASN A 208 -8.87 -3.67 -8.84
C ASN A 208 -9.80 -2.46 -8.85
N GLU A 209 -10.13 -1.98 -10.05
CA GLU A 209 -11.12 -0.94 -10.25
C GLU A 209 -12.55 -1.53 -10.17
N PRO A 210 -13.59 -0.68 -9.99
CA PRO A 210 -14.98 -1.12 -9.80
C PRO A 210 -15.55 -1.96 -10.95
#